data_AF-A0A212UHF2-F1
#
_entry.id   AF-A0A212UHF2-F1
#
_cell.length_a   1.000
_cell.length_b   1.000
_cell.length_c   1.000
_cell.angle_alpha   90.00
_cell.angle_beta   90.00
_cell.angle_gamma   90.00
#
_symmetry.space_group_name_H-M   'P 1'
#
loop_
_entity.id
_entity.type
_entity.pdbx_description
1 polymer ?
#
loop_
_entity_poly.entity_id
_entity_poly.type
_entity_poly.pdbx_seq_one_letter_code
_entity_poly.pdbx_strand_id
1 'polypeptide(L)'
;MMTLEKLVRDFLYEPHKFFKYKDLNGNAIYKEFAFDNYEHYLLEYLGFFKRINTLKDVVSYACCGVFEVTRDNQVFLIRHNHQEYFIGNNGSHRGLPLEDGKSVVRVVHTRLSEIKAVDNFEKLYNIIKECSETKLQFGQLSIYDAAVRIGAFLGIKPDFVYIHTGVKAGVTVLEELGYTNEQLSNRYFAPLKEFPVEMHEMTEISAENFSCKSKDKFKMLPRKGWIDKLNEYPADL
;
A
#
# COMPACT_ATOMS: atom_id res chain seq x y z
N MET A 1 3.83 -27.22 -4.03
CA MET A 1 2.84 -26.77 -3.02
C MET A 1 2.97 -25.25 -2.88
N MET A 2 1.88 -24.52 -2.64
CA MET A 2 1.96 -23.08 -2.35
C MET A 2 2.46 -22.90 -0.92
N THR A 3 3.48 -22.08 -0.70
CA THR A 3 3.99 -21.74 0.63
C THR A 3 4.00 -20.22 0.81
N LEU A 4 3.97 -19.75 2.06
CA LEU A 4 4.05 -18.33 2.34
C LEU A 4 5.39 -17.75 1.85
N GLU A 5 6.49 -18.46 2.08
CA GLU A 5 7.82 -18.10 1.56
C GLU A 5 7.80 -17.90 0.05
N LYS A 6 7.17 -18.82 -0.71
CA LYS A 6 7.03 -18.66 -2.16
C LYS A 6 6.23 -17.41 -2.50
N LEU A 7 5.11 -17.16 -1.82
CA LEU A 7 4.31 -15.96 -2.07
C LEU A 7 5.08 -14.67 -1.79
N VAL A 8 5.90 -14.65 -0.73
CA VAL A 8 6.77 -13.53 -0.39
C VAL A 8 7.81 -13.32 -1.50
N ARG A 9 8.52 -14.39 -1.91
CA ARG A 9 9.51 -14.30 -2.98
C ARG A 9 8.89 -13.86 -4.30
N ASP A 10 7.74 -14.43 -4.66
CA ASP A 10 7.00 -14.03 -5.87
C ASP A 10 6.61 -12.55 -5.79
N PHE A 11 6.24 -12.05 -4.61
CA PHE A 11 5.90 -10.62 -4.46
C PHE A 11 7.12 -9.71 -4.57
N LEU A 12 8.26 -10.09 -3.99
CA LEU A 12 9.46 -9.26 -3.93
C LEU A 12 10.30 -9.29 -5.20
N TYR A 13 10.30 -10.41 -5.92
CA TYR A 13 11.29 -10.66 -6.97
C TYR A 13 10.70 -10.89 -8.36
N GLU A 14 9.40 -11.23 -8.48
CA GLU A 14 8.77 -11.35 -9.80
C GLU A 14 8.37 -9.98 -10.36
N PRO A 15 8.31 -9.82 -11.70
CA PRO A 15 7.92 -8.58 -12.33
C PRO A 15 6.58 -8.04 -11.81
N HIS A 16 6.61 -6.81 -11.31
CA HIS A 16 5.40 -6.12 -10.88
C HIS A 16 4.72 -5.46 -12.07
N LYS A 17 3.44 -5.74 -12.27
CA LYS A 17 2.67 -5.21 -13.41
C LYS A 17 1.32 -4.68 -12.99
N PHE A 18 0.87 -3.62 -13.66
CA PHE A 18 -0.51 -3.18 -13.60
C PHE A 18 -0.94 -2.56 -14.93
N PHE A 19 -2.24 -2.61 -15.22
CA PHE A 19 -2.83 -2.05 -16.43
C PHE A 19 -3.64 -0.80 -16.11
N LYS A 20 -3.56 0.22 -16.98
CA LYS A 20 -4.41 1.42 -16.90
C LYS A 20 -5.17 1.64 -18.20
N TYR A 21 -6.47 1.90 -18.04
CA TYR A 21 -7.35 2.25 -19.15
C TYR A 21 -7.29 3.73 -19.48
N LYS A 22 -7.12 4.60 -18.47
CA LYS A 22 -7.16 6.05 -18.60
C LYS A 22 -6.04 6.74 -17.81
N ASP A 23 -5.65 7.93 -18.25
CA ASP A 23 -4.82 8.84 -17.47
C ASP A 23 -5.66 9.66 -16.47
N LEU A 24 -5.01 10.56 -15.72
CA LEU A 24 -5.68 11.45 -14.76
C LEU A 24 -6.76 12.34 -15.40
N ASN A 25 -6.57 12.74 -16.66
CA ASN A 25 -7.48 13.62 -17.39
C ASN A 25 -8.65 12.83 -18.02
N GLY A 26 -8.66 11.50 -17.87
CA GLY A 26 -9.67 10.62 -18.45
C GLY A 26 -9.39 10.24 -19.91
N ASN A 27 -8.25 10.63 -20.48
CA ASN A 27 -7.85 10.20 -21.80
C ASN A 27 -7.54 8.71 -21.79
N ALA A 28 -7.96 8.00 -22.83
CA ALA A 28 -7.67 6.59 -22.96
C ALA A 28 -6.18 6.35 -23.22
N ILE A 29 -5.57 5.46 -22.45
CA ILE A 29 -4.15 5.08 -22.60
C ILE A 29 -3.94 3.58 -22.84
N TYR A 30 -4.85 2.72 -22.37
CA TYR A 30 -4.82 1.25 -22.55
C TYR A 30 -3.41 0.64 -22.47
N LYS A 31 -2.71 0.88 -21.35
CA LYS A 31 -1.27 0.58 -21.23
C LYS A 31 -0.96 -0.28 -20.01
N GLU A 32 -0.13 -1.28 -20.22
CA GLU A 32 0.51 -2.06 -19.15
C GLU A 32 1.80 -1.34 -18.71
N PHE A 33 1.95 -1.17 -17.40
CA PHE A 33 3.17 -0.73 -16.76
C PHE A 33 3.82 -1.93 -16.09
N ALA A 34 5.07 -2.19 -16.42
CA ALA A 34 5.84 -3.30 -15.90
C ALA A 34 7.15 -2.79 -15.29
N PHE A 35 7.48 -3.32 -14.12
CA PHE A 35 8.68 -3.05 -13.34
C PHE A 35 9.39 -4.36 -13.08
N ASP A 36 10.70 -4.33 -12.89
CA ASP A 36 11.50 -5.55 -12.69
C ASP A 36 11.02 -6.35 -11.50
N ASN A 37 10.58 -5.66 -10.44
CA ASN A 37 9.97 -6.25 -9.27
C ASN A 37 9.19 -5.19 -8.45
N TYR A 38 8.65 -5.57 -7.30
CA TYR A 38 7.87 -4.67 -6.45
C TYR A 38 8.69 -3.52 -5.85
N GLU A 39 9.97 -3.77 -5.52
CA GLU A 39 10.85 -2.74 -4.98
C GLU A 39 11.17 -1.67 -6.04
N HIS A 40 11.48 -2.08 -7.28
CA HIS A 40 11.65 -1.15 -8.41
C HIS A 40 10.37 -0.32 -8.61
N TYR A 41 9.19 -0.94 -8.59
CA TYR A 41 7.93 -0.19 -8.62
C TYR A 41 7.83 0.84 -7.49
N LEU A 42 8.12 0.44 -6.24
CA LEU A 42 8.01 1.33 -5.08
C LEU A 42 9.01 2.50 -5.16
N LEU A 43 10.22 2.24 -5.66
CA LEU A 43 11.25 3.26 -5.90
C LEU A 43 10.81 4.29 -6.94
N GLU A 44 10.26 3.85 -8.07
CA GLU A 44 9.74 4.75 -9.11
C GLU A 44 8.54 5.57 -8.60
N TYR A 45 7.58 4.89 -7.97
CA TYR A 45 6.37 5.49 -7.43
C TYR A 45 6.64 6.52 -6.32
N LEU A 46 7.44 6.17 -5.30
CA LEU A 46 7.80 7.12 -4.24
C LEU A 46 8.86 8.13 -4.70
N GLY A 47 9.66 7.77 -5.71
CA GLY A 47 10.62 8.64 -6.36
C GLY A 47 9.95 9.86 -7.00
N PHE A 48 8.75 9.72 -7.55
CA PHE A 48 7.96 10.86 -8.01
C PHE A 48 7.79 11.91 -6.91
N PHE A 49 7.32 11.53 -5.72
CA PHE A 49 7.08 12.47 -4.63
C PHE A 49 8.37 13.13 -4.11
N LYS A 50 9.48 12.40 -4.13
CA LYS A 50 10.81 12.94 -3.76
C LYS A 50 11.31 14.02 -4.71
N ARG A 51 10.91 13.99 -5.99
CA ARG A 51 11.36 14.94 -7.02
C ARG A 51 10.48 16.19 -7.13
N ILE A 52 9.33 16.23 -6.47
CA ILE A 52 8.45 17.40 -6.51
C ILE A 52 9.10 18.56 -5.74
N ASN A 53 9.05 19.76 -6.29
CA ASN A 53 9.77 20.93 -5.76
C ASN A 53 9.17 21.49 -4.46
N THR A 54 7.87 21.34 -4.24
CA THR A 54 7.18 21.97 -3.11
C THR A 54 6.33 20.99 -2.31
N LEU A 55 6.33 21.14 -0.99
CA LEU A 55 5.46 20.36 -0.10
C LEU A 55 3.96 20.56 -0.44
N LYS A 56 3.59 21.75 -0.92
CA LYS A 56 2.21 22.05 -1.33
C LYS A 56 1.76 21.18 -2.50
N ASP A 57 2.61 21.00 -3.50
CA ASP A 57 2.34 20.14 -4.65
C ASP A 57 2.35 18.67 -4.23
N VAL A 58 3.32 18.26 -3.40
CA VAL A 58 3.37 16.89 -2.83
C VAL A 58 2.07 16.55 -2.14
N VAL A 59 1.55 17.40 -1.25
CA VAL A 59 0.26 17.18 -0.58
C VAL A 59 -0.87 17.04 -1.59
N SER A 60 -0.89 17.87 -2.63
CA SER A 60 -1.93 17.86 -3.66
C SER A 60 -1.96 16.52 -4.39
N TYR A 61 -0.81 16.03 -4.85
CA TYR A 61 -0.70 14.73 -5.50
C TYR A 61 -0.91 13.56 -4.53
N ALA A 62 -0.37 13.65 -3.32
CA ALA A 62 -0.39 12.59 -2.32
C ALA A 62 -1.81 12.26 -1.84
N CYS A 63 -2.58 13.27 -1.42
CA CYS A 63 -3.96 13.08 -0.99
C CYS A 63 -4.87 12.68 -2.16
N CYS A 64 -4.53 13.07 -3.38
CA CYS A 64 -5.27 12.65 -4.56
C CYS A 64 -4.80 11.29 -5.11
N GLY A 65 -3.82 10.63 -4.52
CA GLY A 65 -3.29 9.36 -5.05
C GLY A 65 -2.81 9.46 -6.48
N VAL A 66 -2.24 10.60 -6.87
CA VAL A 66 -1.77 10.86 -8.22
C VAL A 66 -0.25 10.74 -8.24
N PHE A 67 0.28 10.05 -9.23
CA PHE A 67 1.72 9.95 -9.44
C PHE A 67 2.09 9.86 -10.91
N GLU A 68 3.34 10.19 -11.20
CA GLU A 68 3.92 10.08 -12.53
C GLU A 68 4.52 8.69 -12.76
N VAL A 69 4.31 8.15 -13.96
CA VAL A 69 4.97 6.94 -14.43
C VAL A 69 5.42 7.13 -15.87
N THR A 70 6.64 6.68 -16.19
CA THR A 70 7.19 6.77 -17.55
C THR A 70 7.14 5.41 -18.23
N ARG A 71 6.67 5.38 -19.48
CA ARG A 71 6.70 4.17 -20.32
C ARG A 71 6.84 4.54 -21.80
N ASP A 72 7.74 3.86 -22.51
CA ASP A 72 8.01 4.10 -23.94
C ASP A 72 8.36 5.57 -24.25
N ASN A 73 9.19 6.19 -23.40
CA ASN A 73 9.55 7.62 -23.43
C ASN A 73 8.36 8.59 -23.33
N GLN A 74 7.20 8.10 -22.89
CA GLN A 74 6.02 8.92 -22.59
C GLN A 74 5.79 8.97 -21.09
N VAL A 75 5.45 10.16 -20.61
CA VAL A 75 5.16 10.42 -19.20
C VAL A 75 3.65 10.42 -19.01
N PHE A 76 3.16 9.66 -18.04
CA PHE A 76 1.75 9.57 -17.69
C PHE A 76 1.55 10.01 -16.26
N LEU A 77 0.53 10.84 -16.04
CA LEU A 77 0.04 11.16 -14.72
C LEU A 77 -1.21 10.31 -14.47
N ILE A 78 -1.14 9.41 -13.47
CA ILE A 78 -2.19 8.39 -13.23
C ILE A 78 -2.60 8.34 -11.76
N ARG A 79 -3.74 7.70 -11.49
CA ARG A 79 -4.20 7.40 -10.13
C ARG A 79 -3.62 6.08 -9.64
N HIS A 80 -3.17 6.02 -8.39
CA HIS A 80 -2.76 4.80 -7.70
C HIS A 80 -3.94 3.82 -7.63
N ASN A 81 -3.68 2.52 -7.85
CA ASN A 81 -4.73 1.49 -7.93
C ASN A 81 -5.61 1.44 -6.67
N HIS A 82 -5.04 1.68 -5.48
CA HIS A 82 -5.80 1.70 -4.22
C HIS A 82 -6.79 2.87 -4.12
N GLN A 83 -6.64 3.92 -4.93
CA GLN A 83 -7.46 5.11 -4.89
C GLN A 83 -8.10 5.43 -6.24
N GLU A 84 -8.01 4.54 -7.23
CA GLU A 84 -8.69 4.71 -8.50
C GLU A 84 -10.20 4.56 -8.30
N TYR A 85 -10.97 5.55 -8.78
CA TYR A 85 -12.41 5.57 -8.62
C TYR A 85 -13.09 4.89 -9.81
N PHE A 86 -13.90 3.86 -9.55
CA PHE A 86 -14.64 3.15 -10.59
C PHE A 86 -16.01 2.65 -10.09
N ILE A 87 -16.91 2.45 -11.04
CA ILE A 87 -18.24 1.87 -10.83
C ILE A 87 -18.13 0.39 -11.16
N GLY A 88 -18.37 -0.48 -10.17
CA GLY A 88 -18.42 -1.92 -10.36
C GLY A 88 -19.66 -2.35 -11.16
N ASN A 89 -19.64 -3.58 -11.67
CA ASN A 89 -20.72 -4.14 -12.50
C ASN A 89 -22.10 -4.15 -11.81
N ASN A 90 -22.14 -4.13 -10.48
CA ASN A 90 -23.35 -4.07 -9.67
C ASN A 90 -23.77 -2.63 -9.31
N GLY A 91 -23.17 -1.61 -9.93
CA GLY A 91 -23.39 -0.20 -9.61
C GLY A 91 -22.68 0.31 -8.35
N SER A 92 -21.92 -0.54 -7.64
CA SER A 92 -21.18 -0.10 -6.45
C SER A 92 -20.00 0.79 -6.81
N HIS A 93 -19.84 1.90 -6.09
CA HIS A 93 -18.68 2.76 -6.21
C HIS A 93 -17.51 2.20 -5.40
N ARG A 94 -16.31 2.18 -6.00
CA ARG A 94 -15.06 1.80 -5.35
C ARG A 94 -14.00 2.86 -5.57
N GLY A 95 -13.07 2.96 -4.62
CA GLY A 95 -11.99 3.94 -4.64
C GLY A 95 -12.39 5.29 -4.03
N LEU A 96 -11.50 6.27 -4.19
CA LEU A 96 -11.66 7.61 -3.64
C LEU A 96 -11.93 8.60 -4.80
N PRO A 97 -13.09 9.27 -4.86
CA PRO A 97 -13.31 10.35 -5.81
C PRO A 97 -12.21 11.42 -5.75
N LEU A 98 -11.81 11.98 -6.90
CA LEU A 98 -10.77 13.01 -6.94
C LEU A 98 -11.16 14.26 -6.13
N GLU A 99 -12.44 14.64 -6.14
CA GLU A 99 -12.94 15.79 -5.39
C GLU A 99 -12.85 15.60 -3.87
N ASP A 100 -13.03 14.38 -3.38
CA ASP A 100 -12.85 14.08 -1.96
C ASP A 100 -11.39 14.24 -1.56
N GLY A 101 -10.46 13.76 -2.39
CA GLY A 101 -9.02 14.01 -2.22
C GLY A 101 -8.70 15.50 -2.20
N LYS A 102 -9.19 16.27 -3.18
CA LYS A 102 -9.03 17.74 -3.24
C LYS A 102 -9.60 18.45 -2.02
N SER A 103 -10.67 17.93 -1.43
CA SER A 103 -11.25 18.49 -0.22
C SER A 103 -10.34 18.34 0.99
N VAL A 104 -9.68 17.18 1.12
CA VAL A 104 -8.66 16.94 2.15
C VAL A 104 -7.43 17.81 1.91
N VAL A 105 -6.99 17.96 0.65
CA VAL A 105 -5.87 18.85 0.27
C VAL A 105 -6.07 20.26 0.81
N ARG A 106 -7.27 20.84 0.69
CA ARG A 106 -7.57 22.18 1.20
C ARG A 106 -7.33 22.32 2.70
N VAL A 107 -7.67 21.28 3.47
CA VAL A 107 -7.47 21.26 4.93
C VAL A 107 -6.00 21.00 5.26
N VAL A 108 -5.35 20.04 4.59
CA VAL A 108 -3.93 19.73 4.83
C VAL A 108 -3.03 20.92 4.46
N HIS A 109 -3.41 21.72 3.46
CA HIS A 109 -2.70 22.96 3.09
C HIS A 109 -2.67 24.01 4.21
N THR A 110 -3.63 24.02 5.14
CA THR A 110 -3.59 24.95 6.28
C THR A 110 -2.58 24.53 7.34
N ARG A 111 -2.08 23.29 7.29
CA ARG A 111 -1.14 22.70 8.26
C ARG A 111 0.24 22.39 7.69
N LEU A 112 0.61 23.00 6.55
CA LEU A 112 1.90 22.74 5.89
C LEU A 112 3.12 23.00 6.80
N SER A 113 3.06 24.03 7.65
CA SER A 113 4.13 24.33 8.60
C SER A 113 4.32 23.22 9.65
N GLU A 114 3.22 22.64 10.13
CA GLU A 114 3.25 21.51 11.07
C GLU A 114 3.81 20.26 10.38
N ILE A 115 3.35 19.97 9.16
CA ILE A 115 3.82 18.83 8.35
C ILE A 115 5.32 18.94 8.08
N LYS A 116 5.83 20.13 7.79
CA LYS A 116 7.27 20.34 7.56
C LYS A 116 8.12 20.11 8.82
N ALA A 117 7.52 20.26 10.00
CA ALA A 117 8.21 20.14 11.29
C ALA A 117 8.13 18.73 11.90
N VAL A 118 7.42 17.78 11.27
CA VAL A 118 7.35 16.40 11.78
C VAL A 118 8.72 15.72 11.69
N ASP A 119 9.03 14.91 12.70
CA ASP A 119 10.29 14.17 12.82
C ASP A 119 10.10 12.65 12.72
N ASN A 120 8.86 12.18 12.63
CA ASN A 120 8.52 10.77 12.51
C ASN A 120 7.19 10.55 11.77
N PHE A 121 6.97 9.32 11.34
CA PHE A 121 5.83 8.96 10.50
C PHE A 121 4.50 9.02 11.24
N GLU A 122 4.48 8.66 12.53
CA GLU A 122 3.25 8.66 13.33
C GLU A 122 2.67 10.06 13.46
N LYS A 123 3.50 11.08 13.74
CA LYS A 123 3.08 12.48 13.77
C LYS A 123 2.50 12.92 12.42
N LEU A 124 3.18 12.58 11.32
CA LEU A 124 2.68 12.86 9.98
C LEU A 124 1.31 12.20 9.73
N TYR A 125 1.19 10.90 10.03
CA TYR A 125 -0.04 10.14 9.89
C TYR A 125 -1.19 10.78 10.67
N ASN A 126 -0.95 11.18 11.93
CA ASN A 126 -1.95 11.80 12.79
C ASN A 126 -2.42 13.16 12.26
N ILE A 127 -1.53 14.00 11.73
CA ILE A 127 -1.92 15.27 11.10
C ILE A 127 -2.86 15.01 9.91
N ILE A 128 -2.52 14.07 9.03
CA ILE A 128 -3.35 13.74 7.86
C ILE A 128 -4.70 13.15 8.31
N LYS A 129 -4.68 12.29 9.34
CA LYS A 129 -5.88 11.71 9.94
C LYS A 129 -6.82 12.81 10.45
N GLU A 130 -6.32 13.71 11.29
CA GLU A 130 -7.09 14.86 11.83
C GLU A 130 -7.67 15.73 10.71
N CYS A 131 -6.89 16.04 9.67
CA CYS A 131 -7.38 16.79 8.51
C CYS A 131 -8.50 16.07 7.75
N SER A 132 -8.55 14.74 7.81
CA SER A 132 -9.51 13.91 7.10
C SER A 132 -10.78 13.60 7.90
N GLU A 133 -10.85 13.91 9.19
CA GLU A 133 -12.01 13.58 10.05
C GLU A 133 -13.33 14.20 9.57
N THR A 134 -13.25 15.29 8.81
CA THR A 134 -14.40 15.95 8.18
C THR A 134 -14.90 15.24 6.90
N LYS A 135 -14.24 14.16 6.46
CA LYS A 135 -14.47 13.47 5.18
C LYS A 135 -14.52 11.95 5.37
N LEU A 136 -15.72 11.42 5.58
CA LEU A 136 -15.98 9.99 5.76
C LEU A 136 -15.42 9.11 4.62
N GLN A 137 -15.32 9.64 3.40
CA GLN A 137 -14.83 8.92 2.22
C GLN A 137 -13.30 8.78 2.18
N PHE A 138 -12.56 9.61 2.93
CA PHE A 138 -11.11 9.52 3.03
C PHE A 138 -10.70 8.57 4.16
N GLY A 139 -10.91 7.27 3.91
CA GLY A 139 -10.69 6.24 4.93
C GLY A 139 -9.23 5.97 5.30
N GLN A 140 -9.04 5.06 6.27
CA GLN A 140 -7.73 4.69 6.84
C GLN A 140 -6.65 4.38 5.80
N LEU A 141 -7.00 3.65 4.73
CA LEU A 141 -6.08 3.35 3.63
C LEU A 141 -5.59 4.64 2.94
N SER A 142 -6.50 5.57 2.62
CA SER A 142 -6.16 6.84 1.98
C SER A 142 -5.30 7.74 2.87
N ILE A 143 -5.54 7.72 4.19
CA ILE A 143 -4.72 8.43 5.19
C ILE A 143 -3.30 7.87 5.20
N TYR A 144 -3.17 6.55 5.31
CA TYR A 144 -1.87 5.88 5.30
C TYR A 144 -1.12 6.13 3.98
N ASP A 145 -1.77 5.90 2.84
CA ASP A 145 -1.22 6.12 1.51
C ASP A 145 -0.72 7.56 1.32
N ALA A 146 -1.50 8.56 1.76
CA ALA A 146 -1.09 9.96 1.69
C ALA A 146 0.10 10.26 2.61
N ALA A 147 0.11 9.72 3.83
CA ALA A 147 1.23 9.85 4.76
C ALA A 147 2.51 9.21 4.21
N VAL A 148 2.44 8.04 3.57
CA VAL A 148 3.58 7.39 2.90
C VAL A 148 4.16 8.28 1.79
N ARG A 149 3.31 8.85 0.95
CA ARG A 149 3.73 9.71 -0.17
C ARG A 149 4.35 11.03 0.31
N ILE A 150 3.75 11.67 1.31
CA ILE A 150 4.29 12.90 1.91
C ILE A 150 5.58 12.57 2.68
N GLY A 151 5.61 11.45 3.40
CA GLY A 151 6.78 10.96 4.12
C GLY A 151 7.95 10.72 3.18
N ALA A 152 7.71 10.16 1.99
CA ALA A 152 8.74 9.99 0.97
C ALA A 152 9.44 11.31 0.60
N PHE A 153 8.68 12.41 0.45
CA PHE A 153 9.24 13.75 0.23
C PHE A 153 10.03 14.27 1.43
N LEU A 154 9.57 13.99 2.66
CA LEU A 154 10.23 14.42 3.90
C LEU A 154 11.40 13.52 4.33
N GLY A 155 11.64 12.40 3.64
CA GLY A 155 12.63 11.41 4.04
C GLY A 155 12.22 10.57 5.25
N ILE A 156 10.91 10.51 5.54
CA ILE A 156 10.33 9.80 6.69
C ILE A 156 9.58 8.56 6.18
N LYS A 157 9.80 7.42 6.83
CA LYS A 157 9.16 6.13 6.51
C LYS A 157 8.41 5.59 7.73
N PRO A 158 7.37 4.75 7.55
CA PRO A 158 6.72 4.08 8.66
C PRO A 158 7.69 3.13 9.39
N ASP A 159 7.63 3.12 10.73
CA ASP A 159 8.36 2.18 11.59
C ASP A 159 7.54 0.91 11.90
N PHE A 160 6.26 0.90 11.50
CA PHE A 160 5.32 -0.19 11.75
C PHE A 160 4.55 -0.53 10.47
N VAL A 161 4.07 -1.77 10.39
CA VAL A 161 3.08 -2.18 9.38
C VAL A 161 1.70 -1.72 9.86
N TYR A 162 1.06 -0.84 9.10
CA TYR A 162 -0.29 -0.35 9.42
C TYR A 162 -1.36 -1.33 8.96
N ILE A 163 -2.34 -1.60 9.81
CA ILE A 163 -3.36 -2.64 9.63
C ILE A 163 -4.71 -1.98 9.36
N HIS A 164 -4.87 -1.47 8.14
CA HIS A 164 -6.18 -1.01 7.64
C HIS A 164 -7.01 -2.19 7.12
N THR A 165 -8.25 -1.93 6.69
CA THR A 165 -9.22 -2.97 6.29
C THR A 165 -8.68 -4.06 5.36
N GLY A 166 -7.87 -3.69 4.37
CA GLY A 166 -7.26 -4.63 3.42
C GLY A 166 -6.19 -5.53 4.04
N VAL A 167 -5.30 -4.95 4.83
CA VAL A 167 -4.26 -5.69 5.58
C VAL A 167 -4.90 -6.58 6.62
N LYS A 168 -5.88 -6.05 7.39
CA LYS A 168 -6.67 -6.81 8.36
C LYS A 168 -7.21 -8.10 7.74
N ALA A 169 -7.85 -8.00 6.58
CA ALA A 169 -8.38 -9.18 5.88
C ALA A 169 -7.30 -10.20 5.52
N GLY A 170 -6.11 -9.76 5.10
CA GLY A 170 -4.98 -10.66 4.81
C GLY A 170 -4.41 -11.29 6.08
N VAL A 171 -4.18 -10.50 7.12
CA VAL A 171 -3.61 -10.95 8.40
C VAL A 171 -4.55 -11.93 9.10
N THR A 172 -5.87 -11.70 9.09
CA THR A 172 -6.85 -12.64 9.66
C THR A 172 -6.73 -14.03 9.03
N VAL A 173 -6.53 -14.13 7.72
CA VAL A 173 -6.31 -15.45 7.07
C VAL A 173 -5.01 -16.09 7.55
N LEU A 174 -3.94 -15.31 7.72
CA LEU A 174 -2.66 -15.82 8.23
C LEU A 174 -2.77 -16.30 9.68
N GLU A 175 -3.56 -15.61 10.51
CA GLU A 175 -3.88 -16.03 11.89
C GLU A 175 -4.64 -17.36 11.89
N GLU A 176 -5.72 -17.47 11.12
CA GLU A 176 -6.56 -18.68 11.02
C GLU A 176 -5.76 -19.91 10.56
N LEU A 177 -4.71 -19.69 9.76
CA LEU A 177 -3.83 -20.73 9.25
C LEU A 177 -2.61 -21.01 10.15
N GLY A 178 -2.42 -20.25 11.23
CA GLY A 178 -1.34 -20.43 12.20
C GLY A 178 0.03 -19.91 11.76
N TYR A 179 0.08 -18.94 10.84
CA TYR A 179 1.35 -18.31 10.42
C TYR A 179 1.79 -17.14 11.32
N THR A 180 0.89 -16.62 12.15
CA THR A 180 1.16 -15.49 13.04
C THR A 180 0.35 -15.59 14.33
N ASN A 181 0.67 -14.73 15.31
CA ASN A 181 -0.03 -14.65 16.59
C ASN A 181 -1.49 -14.23 16.42
N GLU A 182 -2.38 -14.78 17.25
CA GLU A 182 -3.77 -14.34 17.31
C GLU A 182 -3.88 -12.85 17.66
N GLN A 183 -4.94 -12.20 17.16
CA GLN A 183 -5.31 -10.81 17.43
C GLN A 183 -4.41 -9.74 16.80
N LEU A 184 -3.37 -10.10 16.06
CA LEU A 184 -2.60 -9.17 15.22
C LEU A 184 -3.52 -8.36 14.29
N SER A 185 -4.51 -9.00 13.66
CA SER A 185 -5.47 -8.39 12.73
C SER A 185 -6.41 -7.37 13.39
N ASN A 186 -6.51 -7.34 14.72
CA ASN A 186 -7.32 -6.39 15.48
C ASN A 186 -6.57 -5.14 15.92
N ARG A 187 -5.26 -5.06 15.65
CA ARG A 187 -4.44 -3.88 15.96
C ARG A 187 -4.55 -2.83 14.86
N TYR A 188 -4.19 -1.58 15.18
CA TYR A 188 -4.06 -0.51 14.19
C TYR A 188 -2.73 -0.57 13.43
N PHE A 189 -1.67 -1.01 14.10
CA PHE A 189 -0.34 -1.22 13.53
C PHE A 189 0.43 -2.23 14.39
N ALA A 190 1.46 -2.83 13.80
CA ALA A 190 2.37 -3.71 14.51
C ALA A 190 3.80 -3.66 13.92
N PRO A 191 4.83 -3.90 14.76
CA PRO A 191 6.20 -4.13 14.29
C PRO A 191 6.25 -5.26 13.27
N LEU A 192 7.10 -5.13 12.25
CA LEU A 192 7.27 -6.18 11.22
C LEU A 192 7.63 -7.55 11.83
N LYS A 193 8.42 -7.57 12.91
CA LYS A 193 8.80 -8.81 13.62
C LYS A 193 7.61 -9.61 14.18
N GLU A 194 6.44 -9.00 14.31
CA GLU A 194 5.22 -9.69 14.76
C GLU A 194 4.45 -10.35 13.60
N PHE A 195 4.82 -10.08 12.35
CA PHE A 195 4.31 -10.77 11.17
C PHE A 195 5.03 -12.12 10.98
N PRO A 196 4.51 -13.03 10.12
CA PRO A 196 5.20 -14.28 9.82
C PRO A 196 6.67 -14.06 9.48
N VAL A 197 7.53 -14.98 9.92
CA VAL A 197 8.99 -14.88 9.75
C VAL A 197 9.39 -14.77 8.27
N GLU A 198 8.63 -15.41 7.39
CA GLU A 198 8.82 -15.33 5.94
C GLU A 198 8.71 -13.90 5.41
N MET A 199 8.01 -12.99 6.10
CA MET A 199 7.84 -11.60 5.69
C MET A 199 8.94 -10.67 6.24
N HIS A 200 9.86 -11.15 7.08
CA HIS A 200 10.85 -10.28 7.74
C HIS A 200 11.91 -9.72 6.80
N GLU A 201 12.03 -10.23 5.57
CA GLU A 201 12.85 -9.63 4.51
C GLU A 201 12.19 -8.40 3.85
N MET A 202 10.91 -8.14 4.12
CA MET A 202 10.18 -7.00 3.56
C MET A 202 10.47 -5.71 4.32
N THR A 203 10.17 -4.57 3.70
CA THR A 203 9.95 -3.30 4.43
C THR A 203 8.54 -3.25 5.02
N GLU A 204 8.28 -2.32 5.93
CA GLU A 204 6.96 -2.10 6.51
C GLU A 204 5.90 -1.78 5.44
N ILE A 205 6.27 -1.00 4.42
CA ILE A 205 5.41 -0.66 3.28
C ILE A 205 5.16 -1.89 2.39
N SER A 206 6.19 -2.71 2.16
CA SER A 206 6.06 -3.93 1.36
C SER A 206 5.19 -4.97 2.08
N ALA A 207 5.36 -5.15 3.39
CA ALA A 207 4.56 -6.06 4.20
C ALA A 207 3.09 -5.64 4.27
N GLU A 208 2.81 -4.34 4.40
CA GLU A 208 1.45 -3.78 4.30
C GLU A 208 0.83 -4.15 2.95
N ASN A 209 1.49 -3.78 1.86
CA ASN A 209 0.96 -4.00 0.52
C ASN A 209 0.79 -5.48 0.19
N PHE A 210 1.75 -6.31 0.59
CA PHE A 210 1.67 -7.76 0.43
C PHE A 210 0.46 -8.32 1.16
N SER A 211 0.27 -7.94 2.42
CA SER A 211 -0.87 -8.38 3.23
C SER A 211 -2.21 -7.96 2.61
N CYS A 212 -2.28 -6.73 2.11
CA CYS A 212 -3.48 -6.18 1.47
C CYS A 212 -3.82 -6.85 0.12
N LYS A 213 -2.81 -7.07 -0.73
CA LYS A 213 -2.97 -7.56 -2.11
C LYS A 213 -3.06 -9.09 -2.20
N SER A 214 -2.35 -9.81 -1.32
CA SER A 214 -2.24 -11.28 -1.38
C SER A 214 -3.31 -12.03 -0.58
N LYS A 215 -4.27 -11.33 0.05
CA LYS A 215 -5.36 -11.95 0.86
C LYS A 215 -6.06 -13.13 0.21
N ASP A 216 -6.29 -13.10 -1.10
CA ASP A 216 -6.94 -14.21 -1.81
C ASP A 216 -5.98 -15.37 -2.07
N LYS A 217 -4.69 -15.08 -2.27
CA LYS A 217 -3.63 -16.11 -2.36
C LYS A 217 -3.40 -16.78 -1.00
N PHE A 218 -3.53 -16.04 0.11
CA PHE A 218 -3.39 -16.61 1.46
C PHE A 218 -4.44 -17.69 1.76
N LYS A 219 -5.66 -17.55 1.24
CA LYS A 219 -6.71 -18.57 1.37
C LYS A 219 -6.35 -19.91 0.73
N MET A 220 -5.35 -19.92 -0.15
CA MET A 220 -4.85 -21.12 -0.83
C MET A 220 -3.63 -21.75 -0.11
N LEU A 221 -3.14 -21.14 0.97
CA LEU A 221 -2.05 -21.70 1.76
C LEU A 221 -2.56 -22.87 2.61
N PRO A 222 -1.74 -23.93 2.78
CA PRO A 222 -2.04 -24.96 3.76
C PRO A 222 -1.80 -24.42 5.18
N ARG A 223 -2.42 -25.04 6.19
CA ARG A 223 -2.17 -24.73 7.61
C ARG A 223 -0.69 -24.93 7.94
N LYS A 224 -0.11 -24.02 8.73
CA LYS A 224 1.34 -23.99 9.03
C LYS A 224 1.85 -25.33 9.59
N GLY A 225 1.16 -25.88 10.59
CA GLY A 225 1.53 -27.16 11.21
C GLY A 225 1.40 -28.41 10.32
N TRP A 226 0.86 -28.31 9.10
CA TRP A 226 0.90 -29.39 8.10
C TRP A 226 2.18 -29.34 7.26
N ILE A 227 2.72 -28.14 7.00
CA ILE A 227 4.00 -27.97 6.31
C ILE A 227 5.14 -28.45 7.22
N ASP A 228 5.11 -28.06 8.49
CA ASP A 228 6.19 -28.39 9.43
C ASP A 228 6.35 -29.91 9.57
N LYS A 229 5.24 -30.65 9.63
CA LYS A 229 5.22 -32.13 9.66
C LYS A 229 5.73 -32.78 8.37
N LEU A 230 5.55 -32.15 7.21
CA LEU A 230 6.09 -32.66 5.94
C LEU A 230 7.60 -32.44 5.84
N ASN A 231 8.11 -31.37 6.45
CA ASN A 231 9.55 -31.09 6.50
C ASN A 231 10.29 -31.92 7.57
N GLU A 232 9.58 -32.43 8.58
CA GLU A 232 10.14 -33.33 9.61
C GLU A 232 10.34 -34.78 9.11
N TYR A 233 9.71 -35.18 8.01
CA TYR A 233 9.90 -36.48 7.38
C TYR A 233 10.49 -36.30 5.97
N PRO A 234 11.82 -36.12 5.83
CA PRO A 234 12.45 -36.19 4.51
C PRO A 234 12.15 -37.57 3.90
N ALA A 235 11.83 -37.57 2.61
CA ALA A 235 11.40 -38.73 1.85
C ALA A 235 12.49 -39.80 1.76
N ASP A 236 12.58 -40.63 2.79
CA ASP A 236 13.24 -41.93 2.78
C ASP A 236 12.17 -43.03 2.73
N LEU A 237 11.48 -43.14 1.58
CA LEU A 237 10.72 -44.32 1.15
C LEU A 237 10.80 -44.47 -0.38
#